data_AF-A0A7S1T0W4-F1
#
_entry.id   AF-A0A7S1T0W4-F1
#
_cell.length_a   1.000
_cell.length_b   1.000
_cell.length_c   1.000
_cell.angle_alpha   90.00
_cell.angle_beta   90.00
_cell.angle_gamma   90.00
#
_symmetry.space_group_name_H-M   'P 1'
#
loop_
_entity.id
_entity.type
_entity.pdbx_description
1 polymer ?
#
loop_
_entity_poly.entity_id
_entity_poly.type
_entity_poly.pdbx_seq_one_letter_code
_entity_poly.pdbx_strand_id
1 'polypeptide(L)'
;VPLVLNHCRTSGEEDYEVKEYCLQALESFAERCPQHSRVFLESMFSIALEFLSYDPNYEADMDEDEEEDEEPEDDDVSDEEYSDDEDMSWKVRRAAAKALSATIVNFPDLVSELYPKASTELINRFREREENVKVDIFYAFINLIKVASARSLNVEIMQQRPLAL
;
A
#
# COMPACT_ATOMS: atom_id res chain seq x y z
N VAL A 1 2.53 -11.22 16.29
CA VAL A 1 1.87 -10.06 15.64
C VAL A 1 2.43 -8.73 16.13
N PRO A 2 2.46 -8.39 17.44
CA PRO A 2 3.08 -7.14 17.88
C PRO A 2 4.55 -7.01 17.47
N LEU A 3 5.31 -8.10 17.53
CA LEU A 3 6.71 -8.14 17.07
C LEU A 3 6.87 -7.88 15.57
N VAL A 4 5.97 -8.42 14.74
CA VAL A 4 6.01 -8.22 13.28
C VAL A 4 5.66 -6.77 12.93
N LEU A 5 4.64 -6.21 13.57
CA LEU A 5 4.27 -4.79 13.41
C LEU A 5 5.42 -3.86 13.85
N ASN A 6 6.10 -4.22 14.93
CA ASN A 6 7.26 -3.46 15.42
C ASN A 6 8.43 -3.56 14.45
N HIS A 7 8.82 -4.78 14.04
CA HIS A 7 9.92 -4.98 13.11
C HIS A 7 9.67 -4.33 11.75
N CYS A 8 8.44 -4.31 11.25
CA CYS A 8 8.10 -3.61 10.01
C CYS A 8 8.43 -2.12 10.06
N ARG A 9 8.36 -1.49 11.24
CA ARG A 9 8.64 -0.05 11.43
C ARG A 9 10.05 0.25 11.92
N THR A 10 10.67 -0.68 12.65
CA THR A 10 11.96 -0.45 13.32
C THR A 10 13.15 -1.05 12.57
N SER A 11 12.91 -1.85 11.52
CA SER A 11 13.98 -2.30 10.61
C SER A 11 14.62 -1.09 9.92
N GLY A 12 15.89 -1.19 9.56
CA GLY A 12 16.63 -0.12 8.87
C GLY A 12 15.92 0.35 7.60
N GLU A 13 16.23 1.55 7.13
CA GLU A 13 15.65 2.09 5.90
C GLU A 13 15.98 1.20 4.69
N GLU A 14 17.12 0.52 4.70
CA GLU A 14 17.56 -0.40 3.64
C GLU A 14 17.14 -1.86 3.84
N ASP A 15 16.48 -2.21 4.96
CA ASP A 15 16.04 -3.59 5.25
C ASP A 15 14.75 -3.96 4.47
N TYR A 16 14.78 -3.86 3.14
CA TYR A 16 13.61 -4.08 2.27
C TYR A 16 13.04 -5.49 2.40
N GLU A 17 13.89 -6.52 2.52
CA GLU A 17 13.44 -7.91 2.70
C GLU A 17 12.64 -8.09 3.99
N VAL A 18 13.09 -7.51 5.10
CA VAL A 18 12.41 -7.61 6.39
C VAL A 18 11.04 -6.95 6.32
N LYS A 19 10.96 -5.76 5.69
CA LYS A 19 9.70 -5.04 5.46
C LYS A 19 8.75 -5.86 4.59
N GLU A 20 9.25 -6.41 3.48
CA GLU A 20 8.47 -7.28 2.59
C GLU A 20 7.91 -8.49 3.35
N TYR A 21 8.75 -9.22 4.08
CA TYR A 21 8.31 -10.40 4.84
C TYR A 21 7.32 -10.04 5.95
N CYS A 22 7.50 -8.90 6.61
CA CYS A 22 6.54 -8.41 7.59
C CYS A 22 5.18 -8.16 6.92
N LEU A 23 5.14 -7.47 5.79
CA LEU A 23 3.90 -7.19 5.06
C LEU A 23 3.24 -8.47 4.54
N GLN A 24 3.99 -9.42 3.99
CA GLN A 24 3.47 -10.73 3.57
C GLN A 24 2.91 -11.55 4.76
N ALA A 25 3.54 -11.44 5.93
CA ALA A 25 3.03 -12.06 7.16
C ALA A 25 1.72 -11.39 7.62
N LEU A 26 1.60 -10.06 7.50
CA LEU A 26 0.36 -9.32 7.80
C LEU A 26 -0.75 -9.70 6.82
N GLU A 27 -0.46 -9.75 5.51
CA GLU A 27 -1.37 -10.24 4.47
C GLU A 27 -1.90 -11.63 4.86
N SER A 28 -1.00 -12.58 5.11
CA SER A 28 -1.36 -13.94 5.49
C SER A 28 -2.17 -14.02 6.78
N PHE A 29 -1.89 -13.14 7.74
CA PHE A 29 -2.60 -13.10 9.01
C PHE A 29 -4.03 -12.53 8.86
N ALA A 30 -4.24 -11.57 7.96
CA ALA A 30 -5.56 -11.08 7.59
C ALA A 30 -6.39 -12.19 6.92
N GLU A 31 -5.80 -12.95 5.99
CA GLU A 31 -6.48 -14.01 5.24
C GLU A 31 -6.81 -15.25 6.07
N ARG A 32 -5.84 -15.76 6.82
CA ARG A 32 -5.92 -17.09 7.44
C ARG A 32 -6.49 -17.06 8.84
N CYS A 33 -6.42 -15.91 9.53
CA CYS A 33 -6.78 -15.77 10.94
C CYS A 33 -7.68 -14.55 11.24
N PRO A 34 -8.77 -14.30 10.49
CA PRO A 34 -9.52 -13.03 10.55
C PRO A 34 -10.04 -12.66 11.94
N GLN A 35 -10.43 -13.64 12.76
CA GLN A 35 -10.90 -13.38 14.13
C GLN A 35 -9.80 -12.84 15.05
N HIS A 36 -8.55 -13.28 14.85
CA HIS A 36 -7.42 -12.88 15.67
C HIS A 36 -6.73 -11.62 15.14
N SER A 37 -6.74 -11.42 13.83
CA SER A 37 -6.17 -10.21 13.21
C SER A 37 -7.02 -8.97 13.41
N ARG A 38 -8.31 -9.13 13.72
CA ARG A 38 -9.25 -8.02 13.92
C ARG A 38 -8.77 -6.93 14.89
N VAL A 39 -8.14 -7.32 16.00
CA VAL A 39 -7.66 -6.38 17.02
C VAL A 39 -6.45 -5.56 16.56
N PHE A 40 -5.83 -5.92 15.43
CA PHE A 40 -4.65 -5.27 14.87
C PHE A 40 -4.92 -4.52 13.57
N LEU A 41 -6.17 -4.50 13.07
CA LEU A 41 -6.47 -4.01 11.72
C LEU A 41 -6.12 -2.55 11.50
N GLU A 42 -6.35 -1.69 12.49
CA GLU A 42 -5.98 -0.29 12.39
C GLU A 42 -4.46 -0.13 12.17
N SER A 43 -3.66 -0.92 12.90
CA SER A 43 -2.21 -0.92 12.75
C SER A 43 -1.77 -1.51 11.40
N MET A 44 -2.37 -2.63 10.99
CA MET A 44 -2.09 -3.29 9.71
C MET A 44 -2.42 -2.39 8.53
N PHE A 45 -3.59 -1.73 8.57
CA PHE A 45 -4.03 -0.79 7.55
C PHE A 45 -3.13 0.44 7.49
N SER A 46 -2.77 1.01 8.64
CA SER A 46 -1.86 2.15 8.71
C SER A 46 -0.49 1.84 8.11
N ILE A 47 0.11 0.70 8.49
CA ILE A 47 1.40 0.23 7.96
C ILE A 47 1.30 -0.06 6.45
N ALA A 48 0.23 -0.69 5.99
CA ALA A 48 0.07 -0.97 4.57
C ALA A 48 -0.05 0.32 3.75
N LEU A 49 -0.73 1.35 4.23
CA LEU A 49 -0.78 2.65 3.54
C LEU A 49 0.57 3.38 3.57
N GLU A 50 1.27 3.33 4.70
CA GLU A 50 2.61 3.90 4.85
C GLU A 50 3.58 3.31 3.82
N PHE A 51 3.65 1.97 3.74
CA PHE A 51 4.56 1.28 2.82
C PHE A 51 4.07 1.23 1.37
N LEU A 52 2.78 1.44 1.11
CA LEU A 52 2.28 1.67 -0.25
C LEU A 52 2.91 2.93 -0.85
N SER A 53 3.20 3.91 0.01
CA SER A 53 3.73 5.20 -0.35
C SER A 53 5.26 5.32 -0.23
N TYR A 54 5.93 4.23 0.11
CA TYR A 54 7.36 4.18 0.37
C TYR A 54 8.16 4.06 -0.94
N ASP A 55 8.71 5.19 -1.39
CA ASP A 55 9.53 5.28 -2.59
C ASP A 55 10.77 6.14 -2.31
N PRO A 56 11.83 5.55 -1.72
CA PRO A 56 13.06 6.27 -1.39
C PRO A 56 13.79 6.79 -2.64
N ASN A 57 13.50 6.20 -3.80
CA ASN A 57 14.10 6.56 -5.09
C ASN A 57 13.15 7.40 -5.95
N TYR A 58 12.12 8.01 -5.35
CA TYR A 58 11.25 8.92 -6.07
C TYR A 58 11.97 10.25 -6.26
N GLU A 59 12.63 10.40 -7.40
CA GLU A 59 12.88 11.73 -7.94
C GLU A 59 11.53 12.28 -8.36
N ALA A 60 10.99 13.20 -7.56
CA ALA A 60 9.90 14.03 -8.04
C ALA A 60 10.47 14.75 -9.25
N ASP A 61 9.97 14.44 -10.45
CA ASP A 61 10.22 15.25 -11.65
C ASP A 61 10.13 16.71 -11.19
N MET A 62 11.29 17.37 -11.07
CA MET A 62 11.32 18.79 -10.78
C MET A 62 10.51 19.42 -11.89
N ASP A 63 9.51 20.18 -11.47
CA ASP A 63 8.43 20.69 -12.29
C ASP A 63 8.91 21.04 -13.72
N GLU A 64 8.18 20.53 -14.72
CA GLU A 64 8.15 21.11 -16.06
C GLU A 64 7.81 22.60 -15.94
N ASP A 65 8.79 23.49 -15.69
CA ASP A 65 8.77 24.96 -15.92
C ASP A 65 9.93 25.75 -15.23
N GLU A 66 11.18 25.25 -15.18
CA GLU A 66 12.35 26.13 -14.96
C GLU A 66 13.37 25.96 -16.10
N GLU A 67 13.19 26.77 -17.15
CA GLU A 67 14.26 27.11 -18.09
C GLU A 67 15.33 27.92 -17.34
N GLU A 68 16.36 27.27 -16.81
CA GLU A 68 17.63 27.92 -16.52
C GLU A 68 18.75 27.26 -17.33
N ASP A 69 19.15 27.96 -18.40
CA ASP A 69 20.43 27.80 -19.09
C ASP A 69 21.58 28.03 -18.08
N GLU A 70 22.25 26.98 -17.63
CA GLU A 70 23.62 27.09 -17.10
C GLU A 70 24.53 26.01 -17.72
N GLU A 71 25.62 26.48 -18.34
CA GLU A 71 26.66 25.70 -19.03
C GLU A 71 27.41 24.75 -18.08
N PRO A 72 27.97 23.62 -18.57
CA PRO A 72 28.59 22.62 -17.73
C PRO A 72 30.06 22.95 -17.45
N GLU A 73 30.47 23.04 -16.18
CA GLU A 73 31.89 22.88 -15.82
C GLU A 73 32.08 22.01 -14.56
N ASP A 74 33.02 21.07 -14.74
CA ASP A 74 33.83 20.33 -13.75
C ASP A 74 33.22 19.11 -13.03
N ASP A 75 33.20 18.00 -13.78
CA ASP A 75 34.00 16.78 -13.55
C ASP A 75 34.72 16.65 -12.18
N ASP A 76 33.95 16.31 -11.14
CA ASP A 76 34.40 15.38 -10.10
C ASP A 76 33.21 14.52 -9.71
N VAL A 77 32.73 13.75 -10.70
CA VAL A 77 31.78 12.66 -10.47
C VAL A 77 32.55 11.63 -9.66
N SER A 78 32.44 11.74 -8.33
CA SER A 78 32.79 10.64 -7.44
C SER A 78 31.98 9.45 -7.93
N ASP A 79 32.68 8.57 -8.66
CA ASP A 79 32.28 7.25 -9.09
C ASP A 79 32.18 6.34 -7.84
N GLU A 80 31.49 6.84 -6.81
CA GLU A 80 31.00 6.08 -5.65
C GLU A 80 29.89 5.17 -6.18
N GLU A 81 30.33 4.17 -6.93
CA GLU A 81 29.81 2.82 -6.99
C GLU A 81 28.27 2.79 -6.89
N TYR A 82 27.60 3.17 -7.98
CA TYR A 82 26.21 2.81 -8.22
C TYR A 82 26.10 1.28 -8.14
N SER A 83 25.84 0.77 -6.93
CA SER A 83 25.50 -0.62 -6.71
C SER A 83 24.10 -0.85 -7.28
N ASP A 84 24.05 -1.21 -8.57
CA ASP A 84 22.84 -1.63 -9.31
C ASP A 84 22.16 -2.88 -8.67
N ASP A 85 22.84 -3.52 -7.72
CA ASP A 85 22.28 -4.48 -6.77
C ASP A 85 21.92 -3.69 -5.48
N GLU A 86 20.70 -3.32 -5.08
CA GLU A 86 19.41 -4.01 -5.07
C GLU A 86 18.32 -2.95 -4.69
N ASP A 87 17.83 -2.11 -5.61
CA ASP A 87 16.60 -1.36 -5.30
C ASP A 87 15.42 -2.32 -5.24
N MET A 88 15.11 -2.76 -4.02
CA MET A 88 13.99 -3.65 -3.71
C MET A 88 12.84 -2.93 -3.03
N SER A 89 12.85 -1.59 -3.00
CA SER A 89 11.77 -0.79 -2.43
C SER A 89 10.42 -1.07 -3.12
N TRP A 90 10.44 -1.40 -4.42
CA TRP A 90 9.26 -1.83 -5.18
C TRP A 90 8.63 -3.10 -4.61
N LYS A 91 9.41 -4.08 -4.09
CA LYS A 91 8.85 -5.28 -3.45
C LYS A 91 8.09 -4.94 -2.19
N VAL A 92 8.57 -3.95 -1.42
CA VAL A 92 7.89 -3.44 -0.23
C VAL A 92 6.54 -2.82 -0.63
N ARG A 93 6.52 -1.95 -1.66
CA ARG A 93 5.27 -1.36 -2.16
C ARG A 93 4.27 -2.42 -2.66
N ARG A 94 4.75 -3.45 -3.36
CA ARG A 94 3.91 -4.59 -3.79
C ARG A 94 3.30 -5.35 -2.62
N ALA A 95 4.12 -5.70 -1.63
CA ALA A 95 3.65 -6.42 -0.45
C ALA A 95 2.64 -5.57 0.35
N ALA A 96 2.84 -4.25 0.40
CA ALA A 96 1.92 -3.32 1.04
C ALA A 96 0.55 -3.26 0.32
N ALA A 97 0.55 -3.17 -1.01
CA ALA A 97 -0.69 -3.21 -1.81
C ALA A 97 -1.49 -4.50 -1.58
N LYS A 98 -0.79 -5.65 -1.51
CA LYS A 98 -1.42 -6.95 -1.25
C LYS A 98 -1.96 -7.06 0.17
N ALA A 99 -1.20 -6.63 1.18
CA ALA A 99 -1.65 -6.60 2.57
C ALA A 99 -2.87 -5.69 2.77
N LEU A 100 -2.89 -4.53 2.09
CA LEU A 100 -4.04 -3.63 2.06
C LEU A 100 -5.27 -4.31 1.43
N SER A 101 -5.10 -4.93 0.26
CA SER A 101 -6.16 -5.69 -0.42
C SER A 101 -6.71 -6.82 0.46
N ALA A 102 -5.84 -7.61 1.10
CA ALA A 102 -6.25 -8.68 2.01
C ALA A 102 -7.05 -8.14 3.20
N THR A 103 -6.63 -7.00 3.76
CA THR A 103 -7.36 -6.32 4.84
C THR A 103 -8.77 -5.88 4.37
N ILE A 104 -8.88 -5.30 3.17
CA ILE A 104 -10.17 -4.86 2.63
C ILE A 104 -11.11 -6.04 2.36
N VAL A 105 -10.61 -7.11 1.75
CA VAL A 105 -11.42 -8.26 1.33
C VAL A 105 -11.87 -9.12 2.51
N ASN A 106 -11.02 -9.31 3.52
CA ASN A 106 -11.32 -10.17 4.66
C ASN A 106 -12.10 -9.46 5.78
N PHE A 107 -12.23 -8.13 5.73
CA PHE A 107 -12.97 -7.33 6.72
C PHE A 107 -14.00 -6.39 6.06
N PRO A 108 -14.95 -6.95 5.29
CA PRO A 108 -15.90 -6.16 4.49
C PRO A 108 -16.86 -5.32 5.35
N ASP A 109 -17.01 -5.63 6.62
CA ASP A 109 -17.82 -4.87 7.57
C ASP A 109 -17.19 -3.51 7.93
N LEU A 110 -15.86 -3.38 7.81
CA LEU A 110 -15.12 -2.14 8.07
C LEU A 110 -14.92 -1.29 6.82
N VAL A 111 -15.36 -1.75 5.64
CA VAL A 111 -15.07 -1.05 4.36
C VAL A 111 -15.54 0.40 4.36
N SER A 112 -16.66 0.73 5.02
CA SER A 112 -17.16 2.10 5.10
C SER A 112 -16.18 3.04 5.82
N GLU A 113 -15.41 2.53 6.78
CA GLU A 113 -14.41 3.29 7.52
C GLU A 113 -13.08 3.36 6.74
N LEU A 114 -12.70 2.26 6.09
CA LEU A 114 -11.42 2.16 5.35
C LEU A 114 -11.47 2.89 4.00
N TYR A 115 -12.63 2.91 3.34
CA TYR A 115 -12.78 3.37 1.96
C TYR A 115 -12.26 4.79 1.73
N PRO A 116 -12.65 5.83 2.50
CA PRO A 116 -12.23 7.20 2.20
C PRO A 116 -10.71 7.37 2.15
N LYS A 117 -9.98 6.70 3.06
CA LYS A 117 -8.53 6.78 3.12
C LYS A 117 -7.88 5.88 2.07
N ALA A 118 -8.32 4.62 1.96
CA ALA A 118 -7.77 3.66 1.01
C ALA A 118 -7.97 4.10 -0.44
N SER A 119 -9.14 4.63 -0.79
CA SER A 119 -9.43 5.08 -2.17
C SER A 119 -8.53 6.24 -2.56
N THR A 120 -8.39 7.22 -1.67
CA THR A 120 -7.56 8.41 -1.92
C THR A 120 -6.10 8.01 -2.13
N GLU A 121 -5.57 7.18 -1.24
CA GLU A 121 -4.16 6.77 -1.32
C GLU A 121 -3.87 5.91 -2.56
N LEU A 122 -4.76 4.96 -2.88
CA LEU A 122 -4.61 4.12 -4.07
C LEU A 122 -4.67 4.95 -5.36
N ILE A 123 -5.60 5.91 -5.47
CA ILE A 123 -5.72 6.80 -6.64
C ILE A 123 -4.46 7.66 -6.80
N ASN A 124 -3.94 8.23 -5.70
CA ASN A 124 -2.70 9.01 -5.73
C ASN A 124 -1.53 8.19 -6.29
N ARG A 125 -1.55 6.87 -6.11
CA ARG A 125 -0.52 5.93 -6.58
C ARG A 125 -0.76 5.35 -7.98
N PHE A 126 -1.77 5.83 -8.73
CA PHE A 126 -1.96 5.40 -10.13
C PHE A 126 -0.83 5.84 -11.06
N ARG A 127 -0.01 6.81 -10.62
CA ARG A 127 1.21 7.27 -11.31
C ARG A 127 2.44 6.39 -11.05
N GLU A 128 2.29 5.27 -10.33
CA GLU A 128 3.39 4.32 -10.09
C GLU A 128 4.12 3.94 -11.39
N ARG A 129 5.45 4.00 -11.33
CA ARG A 129 6.39 3.74 -12.43
C ARG A 129 6.68 2.25 -12.60
N GLU A 130 6.72 1.52 -11.49
CA GLU A 130 6.97 0.08 -11.48
C GLU A 130 5.70 -0.69 -11.90
N GLU A 131 5.71 -1.27 -13.10
CA GLU A 131 4.53 -1.96 -13.66
C GLU A 131 3.98 -3.06 -12.73
N ASN A 132 4.88 -3.81 -12.09
CA ASN A 132 4.51 -4.87 -11.15
C ASN A 132 3.79 -4.31 -9.91
N VAL A 133 4.23 -3.15 -9.40
CA VAL A 133 3.58 -2.46 -8.28
C VAL A 133 2.24 -1.90 -8.71
N LYS A 134 2.19 -1.30 -9.90
CA LYS A 134 0.99 -0.69 -10.48
C LYS A 134 -0.16 -1.69 -10.65
N VAL A 135 0.15 -2.91 -11.11
CA VAL A 135 -0.85 -3.99 -11.22
C VAL A 135 -1.44 -4.34 -9.85
N ASP A 136 -0.60 -4.47 -8.82
CA ASP A 136 -1.05 -4.78 -7.46
C ASP A 136 -1.88 -3.62 -6.85
N ILE A 137 -1.54 -2.35 -7.13
CA ILE A 137 -2.34 -1.17 -6.76
C ILE A 137 -3.72 -1.21 -7.41
N PHE A 138 -3.79 -1.47 -8.73
CA PHE A 138 -5.07 -1.57 -9.42
C PHE A 138 -5.91 -2.73 -8.90
N TYR A 139 -5.29 -3.87 -8.60
CA TYR A 139 -5.98 -5.00 -8.02
C TYR A 139 -6.58 -4.66 -6.64
N ALA A 140 -5.82 -4.00 -5.78
CA ALA A 140 -6.31 -3.52 -4.48
C ALA A 140 -7.49 -2.54 -4.63
N PHE A 141 -7.40 -1.60 -5.58
CA PHE A 141 -8.46 -0.63 -5.84
C PHE A 141 -9.74 -1.29 -6.40
N ILE A 142 -9.59 -2.25 -7.32
CA ILE A 142 -10.72 -3.03 -7.84
C ILE A 142 -11.40 -3.79 -6.70
N ASN A 143 -10.64 -4.41 -5.80
CA ASN A 143 -11.20 -5.11 -4.65
C ASN A 143 -11.91 -4.15 -3.68
N LEU A 144 -11.34 -2.98 -3.43
CA LEU A 144 -11.98 -1.93 -2.64
C LEU A 144 -13.35 -1.56 -3.19
N ILE A 145 -13.45 -1.29 -4.50
CA ILE A 145 -14.73 -0.98 -5.14
C ILE A 145 -15.70 -2.15 -5.03
N LYS A 146 -15.27 -3.38 -5.35
CA LYS A 146 -16.14 -4.55 -5.28
C LYS A 146 -16.74 -4.75 -3.89
N VAL A 147 -15.92 -4.65 -2.84
CA VAL A 147 -16.36 -4.81 -1.45
C VAL A 147 -17.30 -3.66 -1.04
N ALA A 148 -16.95 -2.41 -1.37
CA ALA A 148 -17.78 -1.25 -1.10
C ALA A 148 -19.14 -1.33 -1.80
N SER A 149 -19.17 -1.66 -3.08
CA SER A 149 -20.41 -1.83 -3.86
C SER A 149 -21.28 -2.95 -3.30
N ALA A 150 -20.69 -4.11 -2.98
CA ALA A 150 -21.44 -5.21 -2.37
C ALA A 150 -22.02 -4.83 -1.01
N ARG A 151 -21.32 -4.01 -0.22
CA ARG A 151 -21.83 -3.51 1.07
C ARG A 151 -23.00 -2.55 0.88
N SER A 152 -22.89 -1.59 -0.04
CA SER A 152 -23.98 -0.66 -0.37
C SER A 152 -25.24 -1.40 -0.83
N LEU A 153 -25.10 -2.37 -1.74
CA LEU A 153 -26.22 -3.21 -2.20
C LEU A 153 -26.89 -3.98 -1.05
N ASN A 154 -26.11 -4.50 -0.11
CA ASN A 154 -26.66 -5.21 1.04
C ASN A 154 -27.46 -4.29 1.97
N VAL A 155 -27.02 -3.04 2.15
CA VAL A 155 -27.75 -2.04 2.96
C VAL A 155 -29.10 -1.70 2.31
N GLU A 156 -29.14 -1.52 0.99
CA GLU A 156 -30.37 -1.26 0.24
C GLU A 156 -31.36 -2.43 0.35
N ILE A 157 -30.89 -3.68 0.19
CA ILE A 157 -31.72 -4.88 0.35
C ILE A 157 -32.30 -4.99 1.77
N MET A 158 -31.49 -4.68 2.80
CA MET A 158 -31.95 -4.70 4.20
C MET A 158 -33.01 -3.62 4.47
N GLN A 159 -32.86 -2.44 3.86
CA GLN A 159 -33.85 -1.35 3.97
C GLN A 159 -35.16 -1.64 3.21
N GLN A 160 -35.12 -2.48 2.18
CA GLN A 160 -36.29 -2.84 1.37
C GLN A 160 -37.10 -4.03 1.92
N ARG A 161 -36.63 -4.76 2.94
CA ARG A 161 -37.42 -5.83 3.56
C ARG A 161 -38.52 -5.23 4.44
N PRO A 162 -39.81 -5.41 4.10
CA PRO A 162 -40.88 -5.01 5.01
C PRO A 162 -40.75 -5.84 6.30
N LEU A 163 -40.95 -5.18 7.45
CA LEU A 163 -41.13 -5.85 8.73
C LEU A 163 -42.26 -6.87 8.58
N ALA A 164 -41.91 -8.15 8.47
CA ALA A 164 -42.90 -9.21 8.53
C ALA A 164 -43.50 -9.18 9.94
N LEU A 165 -44.78 -8.80 10.01
CA LEU A 165 -45.65 -8.80 11.19
C LEU A 165 -45.81 -10.21 11.75
#